data_AF-A0A7W0MCJ0-F1
#
_entry.id   AF-A0A7W0MCJ0-F1
#
_cell.length_a   1.000
_cell.length_b   1.000
_cell.length_c   1.000
_cell.angle_alpha   90.00
_cell.angle_beta   90.00
_cell.angle_gamma   90.00
#
_symmetry.space_group_name_H-M   'P 1'
#
loop_
_entity.id
_entity.type
_entity.pdbx_description
1 polymer ?
#
loop_
_entity_poly.entity_id
_entity_poly.type
_entity_poly.pdbx_seq_one_letter_code
_entity_poly.pdbx_strand_id
1 'polypeptide(L)'
;NRRLTLPQSFLAIDASLVIYRNVASGLVVYPKVIESNLAAELPFMATEEILMAGVRAGGDRQDLHERIRVHSLAAAKEVKEEGRPNDLMERLQGDAAFAKVDLLGALDAQRFVGRAPEQVDAFVRDVIAPVRKRYATALTEQKDELRV
;
A
#
# COMPACT_ATOMS: atom_id res chain seq x y z
N ASN A 1 -22.28 -36.83 18.66
CA ASN A 1 -21.47 -35.65 18.30
C ASN A 1 -20.63 -35.89 17.03
N ARG A 2 -19.69 -36.86 16.99
CA ARG A 2 -18.82 -37.13 15.82
C ARG A 2 -19.52 -37.33 14.45
N ARG A 3 -20.71 -37.94 14.42
CA ARG A 3 -21.49 -38.16 13.18
C ARG A 3 -22.01 -36.87 12.54
N LEU A 4 -22.03 -35.77 13.28
CA LEU A 4 -22.52 -34.48 12.83
C LEU A 4 -21.34 -33.54 12.58
N THR A 5 -20.45 -33.42 13.56
CA THR A 5 -19.33 -32.47 13.50
C THR A 5 -18.29 -32.83 12.44
N LEU A 6 -17.95 -34.11 12.27
CA LEU A 6 -16.96 -34.48 11.25
C LEU A 6 -17.46 -34.17 9.83
N PRO A 7 -18.65 -34.64 9.38
CA PRO A 7 -19.12 -34.31 8.04
C PRO A 7 -19.31 -32.82 7.82
N GLN A 8 -19.87 -32.10 8.79
CA GLN A 8 -20.11 -30.66 8.67
C GLN A 8 -18.82 -29.87 8.55
N SER A 9 -17.77 -30.21 9.30
CA SER A 9 -16.48 -29.52 9.20
C SER A 9 -15.85 -29.69 7.82
N PHE A 10 -15.93 -30.89 7.22
CA PHE A 10 -15.41 -31.13 5.87
C PHE A 10 -16.22 -30.40 4.79
N LEU A 11 -17.55 -30.41 4.89
CA LEU A 11 -18.40 -29.66 3.95
C LEU A 11 -18.18 -28.15 4.06
N ALA A 12 -18.03 -27.62 5.27
CA ALA A 12 -17.82 -26.20 5.50
C ALA A 12 -16.47 -25.73 4.92
N ILE A 13 -15.39 -26.47 5.14
CA ILE A 13 -14.08 -26.08 4.60
C ILE A 13 -14.03 -26.22 3.07
N ASP A 14 -14.65 -27.26 2.51
CA ASP A 14 -14.74 -27.45 1.06
C ASP A 14 -15.46 -26.26 0.39
N ALA A 15 -16.66 -25.92 0.88
CA ALA A 15 -17.41 -24.76 0.39
C ALA A 15 -16.62 -23.45 0.54
N SER A 16 -15.95 -23.26 1.67
CA SER A 16 -15.11 -22.07 1.91
C SER A 16 -13.96 -21.95 0.92
N LEU A 17 -13.29 -23.07 0.61
CA LEU A 17 -12.17 -23.10 -0.34
C LEU A 17 -12.63 -22.88 -1.79
N VAL A 18 -13.80 -23.41 -2.16
CA VAL A 18 -14.42 -23.15 -3.47
C VAL A 18 -14.69 -21.66 -3.65
N ILE A 19 -15.32 -21.01 -2.66
CA ILE A 19 -15.60 -19.56 -2.69
C ILE A 19 -14.29 -18.76 -2.74
N TYR A 20 -13.34 -19.09 -1.87
CA TYR A 20 -12.05 -18.41 -1.81
C TYR A 20 -11.31 -18.47 -3.16
N ARG A 21 -11.30 -19.64 -3.80
CA ARG A 21 -10.67 -19.82 -5.12
C ARG A 21 -11.34 -18.94 -6.17
N ASN A 22 -12.67 -18.89 -6.21
CA ASN A 22 -13.40 -18.04 -7.15
C ASN A 22 -12.99 -16.56 -6.98
N VAL A 23 -13.04 -16.05 -5.74
CA VAL A 23 -12.64 -14.67 -5.43
C VAL A 23 -11.19 -14.40 -5.81
N ALA A 24 -10.25 -15.27 -5.42
CA ALA A 24 -8.83 -15.09 -5.72
C ALA A 24 -8.52 -15.14 -7.22
N SER A 25 -9.26 -15.96 -7.99
CA SER A 25 -9.09 -16.07 -9.45
C SER A 25 -9.69 -14.90 -10.24
N GLY A 26 -10.70 -14.24 -9.68
CA GLY A 26 -11.44 -13.14 -10.31
C GLY A 26 -11.16 -11.77 -9.68
N LEU A 27 -10.12 -11.64 -8.85
CA LEU A 27 -9.83 -10.40 -8.15
C LEU A 27 -9.50 -9.27 -9.13
N VAL A 28 -10.29 -8.21 -9.11
CA VAL A 28 -10.06 -7.00 -9.91
C VAL A 28 -9.35 -5.95 -9.06
N VAL A 29 -8.20 -5.48 -9.55
CA VAL A 29 -7.42 -4.41 -8.92
C VAL A 29 -7.66 -3.11 -9.69
N TYR A 30 -7.83 -2.00 -8.95
CA TYR A 30 -8.04 -0.67 -9.53
C TYR A 30 -6.85 0.25 -9.19
N PRO A 31 -5.78 0.27 -10.01
CA PRO A 31 -4.57 1.02 -9.72
C PRO A 31 -4.82 2.51 -9.49
N LYS A 32 -5.74 3.13 -10.24
CA LYS A 32 -6.02 4.57 -10.12
C LYS A 32 -6.66 4.96 -8.78
N VAL A 33 -7.46 4.08 -8.19
CA VAL A 33 -8.02 4.30 -6.85
C VAL A 33 -6.92 4.16 -5.79
N ILE A 34 -6.03 3.18 -5.95
CA ILE A 34 -4.86 3.00 -5.07
C ILE A 34 -3.94 4.21 -5.13
N GLU A 35 -3.61 4.68 -6.34
CA GLU A 35 -2.81 5.88 -6.58
C GLU A 35 -3.46 7.12 -5.96
N SER A 36 -4.77 7.31 -6.13
CA SER A 36 -5.50 8.45 -5.56
C SER A 36 -5.48 8.45 -4.03
N ASN A 37 -5.74 7.28 -3.42
CA ASN A 37 -5.69 7.14 -1.97
C ASN A 37 -4.27 7.35 -1.43
N LEU A 38 -3.26 6.83 -2.13
CA LEU A 38 -1.87 7.04 -1.77
C LEU A 38 -1.48 8.50 -1.89
N ALA A 39 -1.86 9.19 -2.97
CA ALA A 39 -1.55 10.60 -3.18
C ALA A 39 -2.14 11.53 -2.09
N ALA A 40 -3.30 11.17 -1.53
CA ALA A 40 -3.90 11.90 -0.42
C ALA A 40 -3.07 11.82 0.88
N GLU A 41 -2.38 10.71 1.10
CA GLU A 41 -1.68 10.41 2.36
C GLU A 41 -0.15 10.58 2.28
N LEU A 42 0.43 10.32 1.10
CA LEU A 42 1.88 10.28 0.88
C LEU A 42 2.61 11.58 1.29
N PRO A 43 2.06 12.79 1.08
CA PRO A 43 2.72 14.01 1.56
C PRO A 43 3.01 14.02 3.06
N PHE A 44 2.11 13.47 3.89
CA PHE A 44 2.33 13.39 5.34
C PHE A 44 3.41 12.35 5.69
N MET A 45 3.42 11.21 4.99
CA MET A 45 4.41 10.16 5.18
C MET A 45 5.82 10.57 4.71
N ALA A 46 5.91 11.44 3.71
CA ALA A 46 7.16 11.87 3.08
C ALA A 46 7.85 13.04 3.81
N THR A 47 7.33 13.50 4.95
CA THR A 47 7.86 14.66 5.68
C THR A 47 9.34 14.54 6.05
N GLU A 48 9.83 13.35 6.44
CA GLU A 48 11.25 13.13 6.71
C GLU A 48 12.10 13.17 5.43
N GLU A 49 11.62 12.62 4.31
CA GLU A 49 12.33 12.70 3.02
C GLU A 49 12.44 14.14 2.53
N ILE A 50 11.37 14.92 2.69
CA ILE A 50 11.35 16.36 2.39
C ILE A 50 12.33 17.11 3.28
N LEU A 51 12.33 16.83 4.59
CA LEU A 51 13.29 17.42 5.54
C LEU A 51 14.74 17.11 5.11
N MET A 52 15.02 15.84 4.79
CA MET A 52 16.35 15.41 4.35
C MET A 52 16.76 16.01 3.01
N ALA A 53 15.83 16.25 2.09
CA ALA A 53 16.08 16.97 0.86
C ALA A 53 16.39 18.46 1.13
N GLY A 54 15.64 19.10 2.04
CA GLY A 54 15.88 20.48 2.45
C GLY A 54 17.23 20.71 3.14
N VAL A 55 17.61 19.79 4.03
CA VAL A 55 18.94 19.81 4.68
C VAL A 55 20.06 19.62 3.65
N ARG A 56 19.88 18.71 2.68
CA ARG A 56 20.83 18.52 1.57
C ARG A 56 20.95 19.75 0.67
N ALA A 57 19.89 20.53 0.54
CA ALA A 57 19.88 21.81 -0.17
C ALA A 57 20.49 22.97 0.65
N GLY A 58 20.99 22.70 1.87
CA GLY A 58 21.69 23.65 2.73
C GLY A 58 20.81 24.36 3.76
N GLY A 59 19.57 23.92 3.95
CA GLY A 59 18.69 24.46 5.00
C GLY A 59 19.03 23.95 6.41
N ASP A 60 18.66 24.73 7.43
CA ASP A 60 18.78 24.31 8.81
C ASP A 60 17.72 23.25 9.16
N ARG A 61 18.15 22.16 9.81
CA ARG A 61 17.26 21.03 10.12
C ARG A 61 16.13 21.43 11.06
N GLN A 62 16.40 22.24 12.09
CA GLN A 62 15.40 22.59 13.09
C GLN A 62 14.37 23.56 12.54
N ASP A 63 14.81 24.57 11.78
CA ASP A 63 13.91 25.49 11.09
C ASP A 63 13.00 24.76 10.09
N LEU A 64 13.58 23.90 9.24
CA LEU A 64 12.82 23.15 8.24
C LEU A 64 11.82 22.18 8.90
N HIS A 65 12.24 21.46 9.96
CA HIS A 65 11.34 20.55 10.67
C HIS A 65 10.15 21.30 11.27
N GLU A 66 10.37 22.45 11.89
CA GLU A 66 9.28 23.25 12.47
C GLU A 66 8.33 23.79 11.39
N ARG A 67 8.86 24.26 10.25
CA ARG A 67 8.03 24.67 9.10
C ARG A 67 7.18 23.52 8.57
N ILE A 68 7.77 22.35 8.35
CA ILE A 68 7.04 21.14 7.91
C ILE A 68 5.93 20.79 8.90
N ARG A 69 6.21 20.85 10.20
CA ARG A 69 5.23 20.57 11.27
C ARG A 69 4.04 21.54 11.20
N VAL A 70 4.31 22.84 11.09
CA VAL A 70 3.25 23.87 10.99
C VAL A 70 2.39 23.67 9.75
N HIS A 71 3.00 23.49 8.58
CA HIS A 71 2.27 23.26 7.34
C HIS A 71 1.48 21.95 7.36
N SER A 72 2.04 20.90 7.95
CA SER A 72 1.39 19.59 8.09
C SER A 72 0.16 19.65 9.01
N LEU A 73 0.22 20.40 10.11
CA LEU A 73 -0.93 20.62 10.98
C LEU A 73 -2.03 21.43 10.28
N ALA A 74 -1.65 22.45 9.50
CA ALA A 74 -2.61 23.24 8.73
C ALA A 74 -3.30 22.40 7.65
N ALA A 75 -2.54 21.62 6.87
CA ALA A 75 -3.09 20.71 5.87
C ALA A 75 -3.99 19.62 6.49
N ALA A 76 -3.58 19.05 7.63
CA ALA A 76 -4.39 18.09 8.36
C ALA A 76 -5.71 18.70 8.85
N LYS A 77 -5.73 19.99 9.18
CA LYS A 77 -6.94 20.72 9.56
C LYS A 77 -7.91 20.84 8.37
N GLU A 78 -7.43 21.23 7.19
CA GLU A 78 -8.25 21.31 5.97
C GLU A 78 -8.88 19.95 5.63
N VAL A 79 -8.14 18.85 5.80
CA VAL A 79 -8.66 17.50 5.57
C VAL A 79 -9.71 17.11 6.62
N LYS A 80 -9.43 17.32 7.91
CA LYS A 80 -10.25 16.78 9.00
C LYS A 80 -11.47 17.65 9.35
N GLU A 81 -11.31 18.96 9.34
CA GLU A 81 -12.36 19.90 9.73
C GLU A 81 -13.19 20.35 8.53
N GLU A 82 -12.55 20.54 7.36
CA GLU A 82 -13.19 21.12 6.17
C GLU A 82 -13.49 20.09 5.07
N GLY A 83 -13.02 18.85 5.22
CA GLY A 83 -13.21 17.79 4.22
C GLY A 83 -12.54 18.06 2.88
N ARG A 84 -11.51 18.92 2.85
CA ARG A 84 -10.81 19.32 1.63
C ARG A 84 -9.64 18.38 1.32
N PRO A 85 -9.13 18.38 0.07
CA PRO A 85 -7.92 17.64 -0.27
C PRO A 85 -6.70 18.09 0.54
N ASN A 86 -5.73 17.20 0.69
CA ASN A 86 -4.45 17.52 1.30
C ASN A 86 -3.66 18.52 0.44
N ASP A 87 -3.37 19.70 1.00
CA ASP A 87 -2.67 20.81 0.34
C ASP A 87 -1.23 21.00 0.84
N LEU A 88 -0.66 20.06 1.61
CA LEU A 88 0.67 20.19 2.21
C LEU A 88 1.75 20.54 1.19
N MET A 89 1.72 19.92 0.02
CA MET A 89 2.73 20.16 -1.02
C MET A 89 2.64 21.57 -1.59
N GLU A 90 1.43 22.10 -1.76
CA GLU A 90 1.20 23.46 -2.23
C GLU A 90 1.74 24.47 -1.21
N ARG A 91 1.50 24.22 0.09
CA ARG A 91 2.02 25.04 1.18
C ARG A 91 3.54 25.07 1.22
N LEU A 92 4.18 23.91 1.08
CA LEU A 92 5.63 23.81 1.08
C LEU A 92 6.26 24.43 -0.17
N GLN A 93 5.64 24.27 -1.34
CA GLN A 93 6.08 24.94 -2.57
C GLN A 93 6.01 26.48 -2.47
N GLY A 94 5.03 27.01 -1.74
CA GLY A 94 4.87 28.45 -1.48
C GLY A 94 5.82 29.00 -0.41
N ASP A 95 6.49 28.15 0.36
CA ASP A 95 7.41 28.58 1.42
C ASP A 95 8.84 28.73 0.85
N ALA A 96 9.38 29.94 0.95
CA ALA A 96 10.70 30.29 0.44
C ALA A 96 11.83 29.41 1.00
N ALA A 97 11.65 28.81 2.18
CA ALA A 97 12.62 27.88 2.76
C ALA A 97 12.79 26.59 1.91
N PHE A 98 11.78 26.22 1.12
CA PHE A 98 11.79 25.03 0.27
C PHE A 98 12.00 25.33 -1.22
N ALA A 99 12.27 26.59 -1.60
CA ALA A 99 12.39 27.00 -3.01
C ALA A 99 13.47 26.26 -3.81
N LYS A 100 14.48 25.70 -3.13
CA LYS A 100 15.58 24.92 -3.74
C LYS A 100 15.44 23.41 -3.55
N VAL A 101 14.33 22.96 -2.94
CA VAL A 101 14.12 21.56 -2.57
C VAL A 101 13.34 20.86 -3.68
N ASP A 102 13.82 19.68 -4.09
CA ASP A 102 13.06 18.80 -4.99
C ASP A 102 11.93 18.11 -4.22
N LEU A 103 10.82 18.82 -4.06
CA LEU A 103 9.63 18.36 -3.36
C LEU A 103 8.90 17.24 -4.11
N LEU A 104 8.94 17.21 -5.44
CA LEU A 104 8.27 16.19 -6.24
C LEU A 104 9.05 14.88 -6.23
N GLY A 105 10.38 14.94 -6.31
CA GLY A 105 11.24 13.75 -6.17
C GLY A 105 11.16 13.10 -4.79
N ALA A 106 10.74 13.84 -3.75
CA ALA A 106 10.47 13.30 -2.43
C ALA A 106 9.17 12.47 -2.35
N LEU A 107 8.27 12.58 -3.34
CA LEU A 107 6.98 11.87 -3.40
C LEU A 107 7.00 10.61 -4.28
N ASP A 108 8.18 10.10 -4.63
CA ASP A 108 8.24 8.81 -5.33
C ASP A 108 7.81 7.67 -4.41
N ALA A 109 6.58 7.19 -4.60
CA ALA A 109 5.97 6.09 -3.86
C ALA A 109 6.83 4.81 -3.84
N GLN A 110 7.64 4.55 -4.87
CA GLN A 110 8.50 3.37 -4.93
C GLN A 110 9.60 3.41 -3.87
N ARG A 111 9.93 4.57 -3.33
CA ARG A 111 10.91 4.71 -2.24
C ARG A 111 10.32 4.31 -0.88
N PHE A 112 8.99 4.18 -0.78
CA PHE A 112 8.26 3.90 0.46
C PHE A 112 7.79 2.43 0.57
N VAL A 113 8.07 1.57 -0.42
CA VAL A 113 7.67 0.14 -0.37
C VAL A 113 8.70 -0.75 0.32
N GLY A 114 9.82 -0.19 0.77
CA GLY A 114 10.88 -0.92 1.47
C GLY A 114 11.40 -2.10 0.65
N ARG A 115 11.27 -3.32 1.20
CA ARG A 115 11.67 -4.58 0.53
C ARG A 115 10.48 -5.44 0.09
N ALA A 116 9.29 -4.83 -0.01
CA ALA A 116 8.07 -5.59 -0.28
C ALA A 116 8.15 -6.42 -1.58
N PRO A 117 8.64 -5.88 -2.73
CA PRO A 117 8.78 -6.68 -3.95
C PRO A 117 9.70 -7.89 -3.77
N GLU A 118 10.88 -7.69 -3.16
CA GLU A 118 11.87 -8.76 -3.00
C GLU A 118 11.41 -9.82 -2.00
N GLN A 119 10.67 -9.41 -0.96
CA GLN A 119 10.07 -10.33 0.01
C GLN A 119 9.01 -11.21 -0.65
N VAL A 120 8.16 -10.63 -1.51
CA VAL A 120 7.15 -11.38 -2.27
C VAL A 120 7.82 -12.34 -3.24
N ASP A 121 8.80 -11.88 -4.01
CA ASP A 121 9.53 -12.72 -4.97
C ASP A 121 10.22 -13.91 -4.29
N ALA A 122 10.88 -13.64 -3.15
CA ALA A 122 11.52 -14.69 -2.36
C ALA A 122 10.49 -15.70 -1.82
N PHE A 123 9.38 -15.24 -1.26
CA PHE A 123 8.34 -16.11 -0.74
C PHE A 123 7.70 -16.97 -1.84
N VAL A 124 7.39 -16.36 -2.99
CA VAL A 124 6.80 -17.07 -4.13
C VAL A 124 7.75 -18.15 -4.66
N ARG A 125 9.04 -17.82 -4.80
CA ARG A 125 10.06 -18.74 -5.29
C ARG A 125 10.37 -19.87 -4.31
N ASP A 126 10.63 -19.53 -3.05
CA ASP A 126 11.24 -20.46 -2.10
C ASP A 126 10.19 -21.28 -1.32
N VAL A 127 8.96 -20.77 -1.19
CA VAL A 127 7.88 -21.43 -0.44
C VAL A 127 6.76 -21.89 -1.36
N ILE A 128 6.22 -21.00 -2.20
CA ILE A 128 5.03 -21.31 -3.00
C ILE A 128 5.35 -22.24 -4.17
N ALA A 129 6.45 -22.01 -4.90
CA ALA A 129 6.79 -22.85 -6.06
C ALA A 129 7.02 -24.33 -5.68
N PRO A 130 7.73 -24.68 -4.58
CA PRO A 130 7.83 -26.06 -4.12
C PRO A 130 6.47 -26.70 -3.79
N VAL A 131 5.57 -25.96 -3.13
CA VAL A 131 4.21 -26.43 -2.82
C VAL A 131 3.43 -26.69 -4.11
N ARG A 132 3.47 -25.76 -5.07
CA ARG A 132 2.81 -25.93 -6.38
C ARG A 132 3.36 -27.13 -7.16
N LYS A 133 4.68 -27.37 -7.10
CA LYS A 133 5.31 -28.54 -7.72
C LYS A 133 4.82 -29.84 -7.09
N ARG A 134 4.73 -29.89 -5.75
CA ARG A 134 4.23 -31.07 -5.01
C ARG A 134 2.79 -31.44 -5.40
N TYR A 135 1.95 -30.44 -5.66
CA TYR A 135 0.53 -30.63 -5.99
C TYR A 135 0.19 -30.32 -7.46
N ALA A 136 1.15 -30.47 -8.37
CA ALA A 136 1.00 -30.08 -9.77
C ALA A 136 -0.21 -30.73 -10.47
N THR A 137 -0.46 -32.02 -10.23
CA THR A 137 -1.60 -32.75 -10.82
C THR A 137 -2.95 -32.15 -10.43
N ALA A 138 -3.10 -31.75 -9.16
CA ALA A 138 -4.34 -31.14 -8.66
C ALA A 138 -4.60 -29.74 -9.24
N LEU A 139 -3.57 -29.07 -9.76
CA LEU A 139 -3.70 -27.78 -10.45
C LEU A 139 -4.14 -27.91 -11.91
N THR A 140 -3.93 -29.07 -12.54
CA THR A 140 -4.23 -29.32 -13.97
C THR A 140 -5.56 -30.03 -14.24
N GLU A 141 -6.11 -30.77 -13.27
CA GLU A 141 -7.25 -31.67 -13.51
C GLU A 141 -8.65 -31.03 -13.41
N GLN A 142 -8.80 -29.78 -12.98
CA GLN A 142 -10.14 -29.21 -12.73
C GLN A 142 -10.64 -28.31 -13.86
N LYS A 143 -11.62 -28.83 -14.62
CA LYS A 143 -12.61 -28.05 -15.37
C LYS A 143 -13.58 -27.37 -14.41
N ASP A 144 -13.85 -26.12 -14.70
CA ASP A 144 -14.61 -25.15 -13.92
C ASP A 144 -16.01 -25.60 -13.53
N GLU A 145 -16.40 -25.32 -12.28
CA GLU A 145 -17.74 -24.79 -11.99
C GLU A 145 -17.76 -24.01 -10.67
N LEU A 146 -17.58 -22.69 -10.79
CA LEU A 146 -18.58 -21.71 -10.35
C LEU A 146 -18.30 -20.39 -11.06
N ARG A 147 -19.23 -20.00 -11.93
CA ARG A 147 -19.40 -18.64 -12.47
C ARG A 147 -20.87 -18.28 -12.34
N VAL A 148 -21.16 -17.29 -11.51
CA VAL A 148 -22.21 -16.27 -11.70
C VAL A 148 -21.60 -14.96 -11.21
#